data_AF-A0A916DH33-F1
#
_entry.id   AF-A0A916DH33-F1
#
_cell.length_a   1.000
_cell.length_b   1.000
_cell.length_c   1.000
_cell.angle_alpha   90.00
_cell.angle_beta   90.00
_cell.angle_gamma   90.00
#
_symmetry.space_group_name_H-M   'P 1'
#
loop_
_entity.id
_entity.type
_entity.pdbx_description
1 polymer ?
#
loop_
_entity_poly.entity_id
_entity_poly.type
_entity_poly.pdbx_seq_one_letter_code
_entity_poly.pdbx_strand_id
1 'polypeptide(L)'
;AMFVDRFMSTAMHYPCNYGYIPHTISDDGDPVDVLVLSPVPLITGVVVRCRPVGMLKMEDEAGGDAKLLAVPVDKLCSLYRNIQSPRDLPEMVLSQLSHFFEHYKDLEAGKWVKVQGWVGPEEAKREILDGIARYGAAATKPMF
;
A
#
# COMPACT_ATOMS: atom_id res chain seq x y z
N ALA A 1 -2.13 6.14 19.94
CA ALA A 1 -2.55 7.47 19.44
C ALA A 1 -2.11 7.58 17.98
N MET A 2 -2.82 8.37 17.16
CA MET A 2 -2.36 8.66 15.78
C MET A 2 -1.42 9.87 15.83
N PHE A 3 -0.26 9.74 15.18
CA PHE A 3 0.74 10.79 15.14
C PHE A 3 0.88 11.33 13.72
N VAL A 4 1.22 12.61 13.61
CA VAL A 4 1.59 13.23 12.34
C VAL A 4 3.05 12.91 12.08
N ASP A 5 3.33 12.17 11.00
CA ASP A 5 4.70 11.93 10.52
C ASP A 5 5.29 13.22 9.95
N ARG A 6 4.63 13.79 8.93
CA ARG A 6 5.00 15.05 8.28
C ARG A 6 3.83 15.67 7.51
N PHE A 7 4.03 16.89 7.03
CA PHE A 7 3.18 17.50 6.01
C PHE A 7 3.81 17.29 4.63
N MET A 8 3.01 16.96 3.62
CA MET A 8 3.50 16.80 2.25
C MET A 8 3.97 18.14 1.67
N SER A 9 5.19 18.17 1.11
CA SER A 9 5.77 19.37 0.48
C SER A 9 5.23 19.62 -0.94
N THR A 10 4.65 18.61 -1.57
CA THR A 10 4.06 18.66 -2.91
C THR A 10 2.56 18.94 -2.84
N ALA A 11 2.02 19.61 -3.86
CA ALA A 11 0.57 19.85 -4.00
C ALA A 11 -0.18 18.59 -4.50
N MET A 12 0.04 17.47 -3.83
CA MET A 12 -0.50 16.16 -4.17
C MET A 12 -1.37 15.62 -3.03
N HIS A 13 -2.24 14.68 -3.35
CA HIS A 13 -3.02 13.93 -2.38
C HIS A 13 -3.00 12.46 -2.77
N TYR A 14 -3.14 11.57 -1.79
CA TYR A 14 -3.24 10.15 -2.06
C TYR A 14 -4.45 9.88 -2.97
N PRO A 15 -4.27 9.19 -4.11
CA PRO A 15 -5.36 8.90 -5.05
C PRO A 15 -6.31 7.79 -4.54
N CYS A 16 -6.00 7.17 -3.40
CA CYS A 16 -6.84 6.20 -2.71
C CYS A 16 -6.53 6.18 -1.21
N ASN A 17 -7.23 5.34 -0.43
CA ASN A 17 -6.92 5.22 0.99
C ASN A 17 -5.59 4.48 1.18
N TYR A 18 -4.82 4.88 2.18
CA TYR A 18 -3.54 4.29 2.52
C TYR A 18 -3.55 3.88 4.00
N GLY A 19 -2.93 2.74 4.28
CA GLY A 19 -2.78 2.19 5.62
C GLY A 19 -1.88 0.96 5.58
N TYR A 20 -1.98 0.12 6.61
CA TYR A 20 -1.15 -1.07 6.75
C TYR A 20 -1.94 -2.28 7.23
N ILE A 21 -1.31 -3.45 7.17
CA ILE A 21 -1.83 -4.70 7.73
C ILE A 21 -1.25 -4.91 9.14
N PRO A 22 -2.08 -4.89 10.21
CA PRO A 22 -1.59 -5.15 11.56
C PRO A 22 -0.92 -6.51 11.68
N HIS A 23 0.03 -6.63 12.60
CA HIS A 23 0.77 -7.87 12.85
C HIS A 23 1.51 -8.43 11.62
N THR A 24 2.12 -7.54 10.83
CA THR A 24 3.04 -7.88 9.74
C THR A 24 4.31 -7.04 9.86
N ILE A 25 5.43 -7.51 9.32
CA ILE A 25 6.70 -6.76 9.22
C ILE A 25 7.22 -6.90 7.79
N SER A 26 7.31 -5.79 7.06
CA SER A 26 7.91 -5.59 5.74
C SER A 26 9.46 -5.52 5.81
N ASP A 27 10.12 -5.49 4.65
CA ASP A 27 11.59 -5.72 4.54
C ASP A 27 12.38 -4.57 5.16
N ASP A 28 11.76 -3.40 5.22
CA ASP A 28 12.22 -2.18 5.89
C ASP A 28 11.97 -2.17 7.42
N GLY A 29 11.24 -3.17 7.94
CA GLY A 29 10.89 -3.29 9.34
C GLY A 29 9.55 -2.65 9.73
N ASP A 30 8.89 -1.96 8.81
CA ASP A 30 7.58 -1.36 9.01
C ASP A 30 6.45 -2.38 8.76
N PRO A 31 5.20 -2.09 9.09
CA PRO A 31 4.07 -2.92 8.65
C PRO A 31 3.99 -3.05 7.13
N VAL A 32 3.38 -4.13 6.64
CA VAL A 32 3.08 -4.24 5.21
C VAL A 32 2.03 -3.19 4.82
N ASP A 33 2.43 -2.29 3.92
CA ASP A 33 1.62 -1.18 3.43
C ASP A 33 0.57 -1.59 2.40
N VAL A 34 -0.58 -0.92 2.43
CA VAL A 34 -1.70 -1.20 1.53
C VAL A 34 -2.42 0.06 1.05
N LEU A 35 -2.65 0.08 -0.26
CA LEU A 35 -3.51 0.99 -1.00
C LEU A 35 -4.89 0.34 -1.13
N VAL A 36 -5.92 0.98 -0.61
CA VAL A 36 -7.29 0.47 -0.65
C VAL A 36 -8.15 1.36 -1.54
N LEU A 37 -8.57 0.82 -2.68
CA LEU A 37 -9.55 1.47 -3.55
C LEU A 37 -10.95 1.40 -2.92
N SER A 38 -11.65 2.52 -2.85
CA SER A 38 -13.03 2.58 -2.38
C SER A 38 -13.85 3.60 -3.19
N PRO A 39 -15.19 3.50 -3.20
CA PRO A 39 -16.03 4.44 -3.94
C PRO A 39 -16.04 5.85 -3.32
N VAL A 40 -15.75 5.93 -2.01
CA VAL A 40 -15.69 7.16 -1.22
C VAL A 40 -14.54 7.07 -0.23
N PRO A 41 -13.91 8.19 0.17
CA PRO A 41 -12.83 8.20 1.16
C PRO A 41 -13.26 7.58 2.49
N LEU A 42 -12.34 6.86 3.12
CA LEU A 42 -12.49 6.35 4.48
C LEU A 42 -11.84 7.31 5.48
N ILE A 43 -12.34 7.31 6.71
CA ILE A 43 -11.76 8.12 7.80
C ILE A 43 -10.53 7.40 8.39
N THR A 44 -9.52 8.14 8.80
CA THR A 44 -8.31 7.58 9.42
C THR A 44 -8.66 6.78 10.70
N GLY A 45 -8.03 5.62 10.87
CA GLY A 45 -8.20 4.76 12.05
C GLY A 45 -9.29 3.69 11.93
N VAL A 46 -10.03 3.61 10.81
CA VAL A 46 -10.95 2.50 10.57
C VAL A 46 -10.21 1.24 10.12
N VAL A 47 -10.79 0.09 10.43
CA VAL A 47 -10.36 -1.21 9.91
C VAL A 47 -11.32 -1.62 8.80
N VAL A 48 -10.79 -1.89 7.61
CA VAL A 48 -11.55 -2.36 6.46
C VAL A 48 -11.08 -3.75 6.04
N ARG A 49 -12.02 -4.66 5.80
CA ARG A 49 -11.70 -6.00 5.29
C ARG A 49 -11.54 -5.93 3.77
N CYS A 50 -10.33 -6.16 3.30
CA CYS A 50 -9.99 -6.13 1.88
C CYS A 50 -9.41 -7.48 1.41
N ARG A 51 -9.27 -7.61 0.09
CA ARG A 51 -8.49 -8.66 -0.56
C ARG A 51 -7.42 -8.02 -1.46
N PRO A 52 -6.19 -8.51 -1.45
CA PRO A 52 -5.15 -8.01 -2.35
C PRO A 52 -5.49 -8.37 -3.79
N VAL A 53 -5.21 -7.47 -4.72
CA VAL A 53 -5.31 -7.69 -6.16
C VAL A 53 -3.96 -7.57 -6.84
N GLY A 54 -2.99 -6.89 -6.23
CA GLY A 54 -1.63 -6.83 -6.73
C GLY A 54 -0.74 -6.00 -5.82
N MET A 55 0.40 -5.58 -6.33
CA MET A 55 1.38 -4.81 -5.57
C MET A 55 2.18 -3.91 -6.52
N LEU A 56 2.43 -2.67 -6.11
CA LEU A 56 3.35 -1.75 -6.76
C LEU A 56 4.72 -1.96 -6.16
N LYS A 57 5.67 -2.44 -6.95
CA LYS A 57 7.07 -2.54 -6.54
C LYS A 57 7.76 -1.20 -6.77
N MET A 58 8.47 -0.72 -5.75
CA MET A 58 9.30 0.46 -5.84
C MET A 58 10.47 0.37 -4.86
N GLU A 59 11.47 1.20 -5.10
CA GLU A 59 12.61 1.42 -4.21
C GLU A 59 12.65 2.89 -3.82
N ASP A 60 13.13 3.18 -2.62
CA ASP A 60 13.37 4.53 -2.13
C ASP A 60 14.73 4.64 -1.43
N GLU A 61 15.00 5.76 -0.77
CA GLU A 61 16.25 6.01 -0.07
C GLU A 61 16.62 4.99 1.02
N ALA A 62 15.64 4.23 1.54
CA ALA A 62 15.80 3.27 2.62
C ALA A 62 15.81 1.80 2.15
N GLY A 63 15.37 1.52 0.93
CA GLY A 63 15.40 0.17 0.36
C GLY A 63 14.20 -0.15 -0.52
N GLY A 64 13.74 -1.40 -0.47
CA GLY A 64 12.52 -1.82 -1.14
C GLY A 64 11.29 -1.33 -0.37
N ASP A 65 10.37 -0.67 -1.06
CA ASP A 65 9.18 -0.06 -0.45
C ASP A 65 7.90 -0.50 -1.18
N ALA A 66 7.53 -1.77 -1.07
CA ALA A 66 6.40 -2.30 -1.82
C ALA A 66 5.05 -1.84 -1.25
N LYS A 67 4.12 -1.41 -2.12
CA LYS A 67 2.74 -1.05 -1.73
C LYS A 67 1.75 -2.07 -2.26
N LEU A 68 1.06 -2.79 -1.40
CA LEU A 68 -0.05 -3.65 -1.84
C LEU A 68 -1.17 -2.80 -2.43
N LEU A 69 -1.88 -3.36 -3.41
CA LEU A 69 -3.13 -2.83 -3.92
C LEU A 69 -4.25 -3.80 -3.56
N ALA A 70 -5.27 -3.28 -2.90
CA ALA A 70 -6.39 -4.05 -2.40
C ALA A 70 -7.73 -3.38 -2.69
N VAL A 71 -8.77 -4.22 -2.75
CA VAL A 71 -10.16 -3.80 -2.86
C VAL A 71 -10.98 -4.40 -1.71
N PRO A 72 -12.06 -3.75 -1.25
CA PRO A 72 -12.95 -4.32 -0.25
C PRO A 72 -13.44 -5.71 -0.66
N VAL A 73 -13.64 -6.59 0.32
CA VAL A 73 -14.27 -7.90 0.05
C VAL A 73 -15.68 -7.71 -0.52
N ASP A 74 -16.13 -8.66 -1.33
CA ASP A 74 -17.43 -8.62 -2.02
C ASP A 74 -18.64 -8.32 -1.12
N LYS A 75 -18.59 -8.75 0.16
CA LYS A 75 -19.63 -8.47 1.16
C LYS A 75 -19.75 -6.97 1.48
N LEU A 76 -18.65 -6.21 1.39
CA LEU A 76 -18.61 -4.77 1.67
C LEU A 76 -18.88 -3.93 0.42
N CYS A 77 -18.35 -4.35 -0.73
CA CYS A 77 -18.51 -3.59 -1.97
C CYS A 77 -18.51 -4.51 -3.19
N SER A 78 -19.65 -4.66 -3.85
CA SER A 78 -19.76 -5.48 -5.05
C SER A 78 -19.15 -4.85 -6.30
N LEU A 79 -18.84 -3.54 -6.27
CA LEU A 79 -18.26 -2.80 -7.39
C LEU A 79 -16.96 -3.43 -7.88
N TYR A 80 -16.17 -4.00 -6.96
CA TYR A 80 -14.85 -4.53 -7.26
C TYR A 80 -14.84 -6.06 -7.48
N ARG A 81 -16.00 -6.73 -7.54
CA ARG A 81 -16.06 -8.21 -7.66
C ARG A 81 -15.22 -8.77 -8.81
N ASN A 82 -15.18 -8.07 -9.94
CA ASN A 82 -14.46 -8.53 -11.13
C ASN A 82 -12.99 -8.06 -11.17
N ILE A 83 -12.53 -7.30 -10.19
CA ILE A 83 -11.13 -6.84 -10.11
C ILE A 83 -10.32 -7.91 -9.39
N GLN A 84 -9.55 -8.72 -10.11
CA GLN A 84 -8.77 -9.83 -9.57
C GLN A 84 -7.26 -9.58 -9.64
N SER A 85 -6.84 -8.66 -10.50
CA SER A 85 -5.47 -8.23 -10.71
C SER A 85 -5.40 -6.72 -10.99
N PRO A 86 -4.23 -6.07 -10.97
CA PRO A 86 -4.14 -4.66 -11.37
C PRO A 86 -4.62 -4.44 -12.80
N ARG A 87 -4.45 -5.43 -13.68
CA ARG A 87 -4.84 -5.35 -15.10
C ARG A 87 -6.34 -5.25 -15.33
N ASP A 88 -7.15 -5.57 -14.32
CA ASP A 88 -8.61 -5.43 -14.40
C ASP A 88 -9.07 -4.00 -14.09
N LEU A 89 -8.16 -3.13 -13.62
CA LEU A 89 -8.42 -1.72 -13.40
C LEU A 89 -8.16 -0.90 -14.68
N PRO A 90 -8.81 0.27 -14.82
CA PRO A 90 -8.44 1.21 -15.86
C PRO A 90 -6.96 1.58 -15.75
N GLU A 91 -6.24 1.56 -16.86
CA GLU A 91 -4.81 1.90 -16.92
C GLU A 91 -4.52 3.26 -16.25
N MET A 92 -5.40 4.24 -16.45
CA MET A 92 -5.28 5.57 -15.85
C MET A 92 -5.21 5.54 -14.31
N VAL A 93 -5.94 4.62 -13.66
CA VAL A 93 -5.89 4.47 -12.19
C VAL A 93 -4.52 3.98 -11.77
N LEU A 94 -3.97 2.98 -12.48
CA LEU A 94 -2.62 2.46 -12.21
C LEU A 94 -1.55 3.53 -12.44
N SER A 95 -1.66 4.28 -13.53
CA SER A 95 -0.74 5.37 -13.87
C SER A 95 -0.79 6.50 -12.85
N GLN A 96 -1.98 6.88 -12.35
CA GLN A 96 -2.12 7.87 -11.29
C GLN A 96 -1.49 7.42 -9.97
N LEU A 97 -1.66 6.14 -9.61
CA LEU A 97 -1.03 5.55 -8.43
C LEU A 97 0.50 5.53 -8.55
N SER A 98 1.03 5.07 -9.68
CA SER A 98 2.47 5.05 -9.95
C SER A 98 3.06 6.47 -9.95
N HIS A 99 2.45 7.40 -10.67
CA HIS A 99 2.89 8.80 -10.71
C HIS A 99 2.85 9.45 -9.33
N PHE A 100 1.84 9.16 -8.50
CA PHE A 100 1.80 9.68 -7.13
C PHE A 100 3.07 9.28 -6.36
N PHE A 101 3.39 7.99 -6.32
CA PHE A 101 4.54 7.51 -5.57
C PHE A 101 5.88 7.96 -6.13
N GLU A 102 5.99 8.08 -7.45
CA GLU A 102 7.21 8.56 -8.11
C GLU A 102 7.53 10.03 -7.77
N HIS A 103 6.50 10.86 -7.52
CA HIS A 103 6.66 12.31 -7.41
C HIS A 103 6.34 12.93 -6.04
N TYR A 104 5.63 12.23 -5.14
CA TYR A 104 5.15 12.89 -3.91
C TYR A 104 6.28 13.38 -2.98
N LYS A 105 7.47 12.76 -3.06
CA LYS A 105 8.68 13.14 -2.32
C LYS A 105 9.61 14.10 -3.08
N ASP A 106 9.25 14.60 -4.27
CA ASP A 106 10.16 15.41 -5.13
C ASP A 106 10.73 16.67 -4.44
N LEU A 107 10.01 17.21 -3.46
CA LEU A 107 10.41 18.40 -2.68
C LEU A 107 10.89 18.06 -1.27
N GLU A 108 11.16 16.78 -0.97
CA GLU A 108 11.74 16.31 0.29
C GLU A 108 13.25 16.08 0.11
N ALA A 109 14.07 16.90 0.77
CA ALA A 109 15.53 16.86 0.58
C ALA A 109 16.12 15.48 0.92
N GLY A 110 16.86 14.91 -0.03
CA GLY A 110 17.54 13.61 0.13
C GLY A 110 16.66 12.38 -0.07
N LYS A 111 15.38 12.55 -0.39
CA LYS A 111 14.46 11.44 -0.68
C LYS A 111 14.24 11.26 -2.18
N TRP A 112 13.94 10.03 -2.57
CA TRP A 112 13.64 9.67 -3.96
C TRP A 112 12.77 8.42 -3.99
N VAL A 113 12.06 8.19 -5.09
CA VAL A 113 11.32 6.95 -5.32
C VAL A 113 11.58 6.51 -6.76
N LYS A 114 11.75 5.20 -6.95
CA LYS A 114 11.84 4.57 -8.26
C LYS A 114 10.81 3.46 -8.38
N VAL A 115 9.82 3.67 -9.24
CA VAL A 115 8.81 2.65 -9.52
C VAL A 115 9.39 1.55 -10.40
N GLN A 116 9.28 0.30 -9.96
CA GLN A 116 9.68 -0.90 -10.72
C GLN A 116 8.52 -1.49 -11.52
N GLY A 117 7.28 -1.23 -11.09
CA GLY A 117 6.07 -1.61 -11.80
C GLY A 117 5.10 -2.47 -10.98
N TRP A 118 4.01 -2.88 -11.64
CA TRP A 118 2.92 -3.62 -11.02
C TRP A 118 3.14 -5.13 -11.12
N VAL A 119 2.93 -5.83 -10.02
CA VAL A 119 2.89 -7.31 -9.95
C VAL A 119 1.52 -7.83 -9.52
N GLY A 120 1.28 -9.10 -9.80
CA GLY A 120 -0.02 -9.74 -9.63
C GLY A 120 -0.38 -10.11 -8.19
N PRO A 121 -1.58 -10.68 -7.97
CA PRO A 121 -2.10 -11.02 -6.64
C PRO A 121 -1.27 -12.09 -5.92
N GLU A 122 -0.58 -12.98 -6.64
CA GLU A 122 0.26 -14.01 -6.01
C GLU A 122 1.49 -13.43 -5.31
N GLU A 123 2.15 -12.44 -5.92
CA GLU A 123 3.29 -11.76 -5.29
C GLU A 123 2.84 -10.89 -4.11
N ALA A 124 1.70 -10.22 -4.27
CA ALA A 124 1.05 -9.47 -3.19
C ALA A 124 0.71 -10.37 -1.98
N LYS A 125 0.16 -11.57 -2.25
CA LYS A 125 -0.13 -12.55 -1.22
C LYS A 125 1.14 -13.06 -0.54
N ARG A 126 2.20 -13.29 -1.30
CA ARG A 126 3.50 -13.71 -0.75
C ARG A 126 4.05 -12.65 0.20
N GLU A 127 4.03 -11.37 -0.18
CA GLU A 127 4.47 -10.27 0.71
C GLU A 127 3.71 -10.27 2.05
N ILE A 128 2.38 -10.45 2.01
CA ILE A 128 1.57 -10.55 3.24
C ILE A 128 2.02 -11.74 4.10
N LEU A 129 2.19 -12.92 3.50
CA LEU A 129 2.57 -14.13 4.22
C LEU A 129 3.98 -14.03 4.81
N ASP A 130 4.92 -13.47 4.06
CA ASP A 130 6.28 -13.22 4.50
C ASP A 130 6.29 -12.19 5.65
N GLY A 131 5.45 -11.17 5.56
CA GLY A 131 5.29 -10.18 6.63
C GLY A 131 4.68 -10.77 7.91
N ILE A 132 3.69 -11.66 7.79
CA ILE A 132 3.15 -12.42 8.93
C ILE A 132 4.23 -13.31 9.55
N ALA A 133 5.01 -14.01 8.73
CA ALA A 133 6.07 -14.89 9.19
C ALA A 133 7.15 -14.12 9.96
N ARG A 134 7.57 -12.96 9.44
CA ARG A 134 8.53 -12.06 10.10
C ARG A 134 8.01 -11.51 11.42
N TYR A 135 6.76 -11.04 11.46
CA TYR A 135 6.12 -10.64 12.71
C TYR A 135 6.05 -11.79 13.74
N GLY A 136 5.76 -13.00 13.27
CA GLY A 136 5.75 -14.20 14.10
C GLY A 136 7.11 -14.57 14.69
N ALA A 137 8.19 -14.39 13.92
CA ALA A 137 9.56 -14.68 14.32
C ALA A 137 10.25 -13.56 15.11
N ALA A 138 9.69 -12.35 15.11
CA ALA A 138 10.27 -11.19 15.78
C ALA A 138 10.34 -11.40 17.31
N ALA A 139 11.54 -11.23 17.88
CA ALA A 139 11.77 -11.31 19.32
C ALA A 139 10.98 -10.23 20.09
N THR A 140 10.92 -9.04 19.52
CA THR A 140 10.08 -7.94 19.99
C THR A 140 8.99 -7.72 18.96
N LYS A 141 7.73 -7.89 19.38
CA LYS A 141 6.59 -7.65 18.51
C LYS A 141 6.22 -6.17 18.55
N PRO A 142 6.39 -5.44 17.45
CA PRO A 142 5.96 -4.05 17.40
C PRO A 142 4.44 -3.94 17.59
N MET A 143 4.03 -2.84 18.22
CA MET A 143 2.64 -2.56 18.63
C MET A 143 1.96 -1.64 17.62
N PHE A 144 1.99 -2.06 16.36
CA PHE A 144 1.19 -1.48 15.28
C PHE A 144 0.08 -2.45 14.86
#